data_AF-A0A2V9FLW8-F1
#
_entry.id   AF-A0A2V9FLW8-F1
#
_cell.length_a   1.000
_cell.length_b   1.000
_cell.length_c   1.000
_cell.angle_alpha   90.00
_cell.angle_beta   90.00
_cell.angle_gamma   90.00
#
_symmetry.space_group_name_H-M   'P 1'
#
loop_
_entity.id
_entity.type
_entity.pdbx_description
1 polymer ?
#
loop_
_entity_poly.entity_id
_entity_poly.type
_entity_poly.pdbx_seq_one_letter_code
_entity_poly.pdbx_strand_id
1 'polypeptide(L)'
;MNWVLDLDIKSFFDGLSHEWLVKFIEHRVADRRVVRLIQKWLNAGVLEDGKRIRVGEGTPQGGSASPLLANVYLHYVFDLWVQAWRQKRAHGDVIVVRFADDIVVGFQGKADAEQFRAELTERMRKFNLELHP
;
A
#
# COMPACT_ATOMS: atom_id res chain seq x y z
N MET A 1 4.20 -5.51 -25.73
CA MET A 1 3.19 -5.61 -24.65
C MET A 1 1.83 -5.48 -25.26
N ASN A 2 0.91 -6.36 -24.90
CA ASN A 2 -0.41 -6.38 -25.53
C ASN A 2 -1.54 -6.06 -24.53
N TRP A 3 -1.25 -6.11 -23.23
CA TRP A 3 -2.22 -5.91 -22.17
C TRP A 3 -1.63 -5.03 -21.07
N VAL A 4 -2.42 -4.08 -20.58
CA VAL A 4 -2.05 -3.18 -19.49
C VAL A 4 -3.18 -3.21 -18.47
N LEU A 5 -2.82 -3.38 -17.20
CA LEU A 5 -3.70 -3.21 -16.07
C LEU A 5 -3.33 -1.90 -15.38
N ASP A 6 -4.29 -1.01 -15.30
CA ASP A 6 -4.26 0.16 -14.44
C ASP A 6 -4.92 -0.22 -13.11
N LEU A 7 -4.20 0.02 -12.00
CA LEU A 7 -4.59 -0.43 -10.68
C LEU A 7 -4.63 0.78 -9.75
N ASP A 8 -5.84 1.20 -9.43
CA ASP A 8 -6.12 2.21 -8.43
C ASP A 8 -6.56 1.55 -7.11
N ILE A 9 -6.12 2.10 -5.97
CA ILE A 9 -6.44 1.58 -4.64
C ILE A 9 -7.41 2.53 -3.95
N LYS A 10 -8.60 2.04 -3.68
CA LYS A 10 -9.69 2.84 -3.13
C LYS A 10 -9.37 3.31 -1.72
N SER A 11 -9.51 4.61 -1.48
CA SER A 11 -9.33 5.25 -0.15
C SER A 11 -8.07 4.75 0.56
N PHE A 12 -6.95 4.66 -0.18
CA PHE A 12 -5.78 3.93 0.25
C PHE A 12 -5.29 4.32 1.65
N PHE A 13 -5.18 5.62 1.94
CA PHE A 13 -4.73 6.12 3.24
C PHE A 13 -5.70 5.77 4.38
N ASP A 14 -7.01 5.76 4.13
CA ASP A 14 -8.03 5.38 5.11
C ASP A 14 -8.07 3.85 5.34
N GLY A 15 -7.71 3.07 4.31
CA GLY A 15 -7.72 1.61 4.33
C GLY A 15 -6.49 0.95 4.95
N LEU A 16 -5.45 1.72 5.29
CA LEU A 16 -4.22 1.18 5.85
C LEU A 16 -4.44 0.58 7.24
N SER A 17 -4.23 -0.74 7.36
CA SER A 17 -4.20 -1.39 8.66
C SER A 17 -2.96 -0.97 9.44
N HIS A 18 -3.15 -0.18 10.50
CA HIS A 18 -2.08 0.22 11.43
C HIS A 18 -1.34 -0.99 12.01
N GLU A 19 -2.06 -2.09 12.28
CA GLU A 19 -1.47 -3.32 12.80
C GLU A 19 -0.47 -3.91 11.81
N TRP A 20 -0.85 -4.04 10.53
CA TRP A 20 0.04 -4.53 9.48
C TRP A 20 1.22 -3.60 9.25
N LEU A 21 0.98 -2.29 9.21
CA LEU A 21 2.03 -1.29 9.02
C LEU A 21 3.10 -1.37 10.13
N VAL A 22 2.69 -1.51 11.38
CA VAL A 22 3.62 -1.71 12.51
C VAL A 22 4.44 -2.98 12.31
N LYS A 23 3.80 -4.11 11.98
CA LYS A 23 4.52 -5.38 11.71
C LYS A 23 5.56 -5.23 10.59
N PHE A 24 5.22 -4.50 9.52
CA PHE A 24 6.12 -4.22 8.41
C PHE A 24 7.31 -3.35 8.79
N ILE A 25 7.10 -2.36 9.65
CA ILE A 25 8.17 -1.51 10.18
C ILE A 25 9.09 -2.34 11.09
N GLU A 26 8.53 -3.14 11.99
CA GLU A 26 9.28 -3.98 12.94
C GLU A 26 10.17 -5.02 12.23
N HIS A 27 9.84 -5.41 11.00
CA HIS A 27 10.73 -6.27 10.19
C HIS A 27 12.10 -5.64 9.87
N ARG A 28 12.21 -4.30 9.88
CA ARG A 28 13.47 -3.59 9.56
C ARG A 28 13.96 -2.70 10.69
N VAL A 29 13.07 -2.23 11.57
CA VAL A 29 13.39 -1.30 12.65
C VAL A 29 13.26 -2.01 14.00
N ALA A 30 14.40 -2.31 14.62
CA ALA A 30 14.43 -2.94 15.94
C ALA A 30 14.26 -1.95 17.12
N ASP A 31 14.48 -0.66 16.90
CA ASP A 31 14.36 0.35 17.95
C ASP A 31 12.88 0.59 18.31
N ARG A 32 12.47 0.03 19.45
CA ARG A 32 11.11 0.15 19.99
C ARG A 32 10.67 1.60 20.24
N ARG A 33 11.59 2.54 20.46
CA ARG A 33 11.27 3.96 20.67
C ARG A 33 10.81 4.59 19.36
N VAL A 34 11.46 4.26 18.26
CA VAL A 34 11.09 4.73 16.91
C VAL A 34 9.74 4.14 16.52
N VAL A 35 9.54 2.84 16.69
CA VAL A 35 8.25 2.18 16.41
C VAL A 35 7.12 2.81 17.22
N ARG A 36 7.34 3.07 18.51
CA ARG A 36 6.36 3.74 19.38
C ARG A 36 6.06 5.17 18.93
N LEU A 37 7.05 5.90 18.41
CA LEU A 37 6.83 7.25 17.87
C LEU A 37 5.95 7.21 16.62
N ILE A 38 6.22 6.28 15.70
CA ILE A 38 5.41 6.10 14.49
C ILE A 38 3.97 5.72 14.85
N GLN A 39 3.77 4.81 15.81
CA GLN A 39 2.44 4.46 16.32
C GLN A 39 1.69 5.68 16.89
N LYS A 40 2.39 6.56 17.63
CA LYS A 40 1.79 7.80 18.13
C LYS A 40 1.38 8.74 16.99
N TRP A 41 2.20 8.86 15.95
CA TRP A 41 1.86 9.68 14.78
C TRP A 41 0.66 9.12 14.01
N LEU A 42 0.61 7.81 13.80
CA LEU A 42 -0.54 7.14 13.18
C LEU A 42 -1.83 7.38 13.96
N ASN A 43 -1.79 7.29 15.29
CA ASN A 43 -2.95 7.57 16.14
C ASN A 43 -3.35 9.04 16.12
N ALA A 44 -2.39 9.97 16.00
CA ALA A 44 -2.67 11.40 15.88
C ALA A 44 -3.35 11.74 14.55
N GLY A 45 -2.90 11.15 13.43
CA GLY A 45 -3.54 11.33 12.12
C GLY A 45 -4.98 10.83 12.08
N VAL A 46 -5.29 9.68 12.72
CA VAL A 46 -6.67 9.21 12.86
C VAL A 46 -7.56 10.17 13.64
N LEU A 47 -7.01 10.90 14.63
CA LEU A 47 -7.77 11.91 15.36
C LEU A 47 -8.08 13.15 14.48
N GLU A 48 -7.24 13.42 13.48
CA GLU A 48 -7.46 14.46 12.47
C GLU A 48 -8.51 14.02 11.44
N ASP A 49 -8.36 12.82 10.84
CA ASP A 49 -9.25 12.30 9.78
C ASP A 49 -10.59 11.74 10.30
N GLY A 50 -10.70 11.42 11.60
CA GLY A 50 -11.94 11.03 12.29
C GLY A 50 -12.61 12.14 13.12
N LYS A 51 -12.05 13.36 13.09
CA LYS A 51 -12.43 14.59 13.83
C LYS A 51 -12.84 14.46 15.31
N ARG A 52 -11.91 14.85 16.20
CA ARG A 52 -12.13 16.05 17.05
C ARG A 52 -10.81 16.62 17.59
N ILE A 53 -10.33 17.68 16.93
CA ILE A 53 -9.59 18.75 17.58
C ILE A 53 -10.33 20.06 17.24
N ARG A 54 -10.84 20.77 18.25
CA ARG A 54 -11.24 22.18 18.12
C ARG A 54 -9.94 22.98 17.94
N VAL A 55 -9.64 23.35 16.70
CA VAL A 55 -8.46 24.17 16.38
C VAL A 55 -8.78 25.62 16.76
N GLY A 56 -8.25 26.07 17.90
CA GLY A 56 -7.98 27.49 18.12
C GLY A 56 -6.64 27.81 17.45
N GLU A 57 -6.70 28.53 16.33
CA GLU A 57 -5.61 29.19 15.61
C GLU A 57 -4.23 28.48 15.55
N GLY A 58 -3.97 27.75 14.46
CA GLY A 58 -2.60 27.37 14.05
C GLY A 58 -2.39 25.90 13.63
N THR A 59 -2.37 25.68 12.31
CA THR A 59 -1.94 24.52 11.49
C THR A 59 -2.39 23.09 11.87
N PRO A 60 -3.40 22.53 11.18
CA PRO A 60 -3.53 21.09 10.96
C PRO A 60 -2.76 20.72 9.68
N GLN A 61 -1.62 20.05 9.80
CA GLN A 61 -0.88 19.52 8.66
C GLN A 61 -0.72 18.02 8.85
N GLY A 62 -1.55 17.25 8.11
CA GLY A 62 -1.45 15.80 8.00
C GLY A 62 0.01 15.40 7.81
N GLY A 63 0.49 14.55 8.72
CA GLY A 63 1.92 14.37 8.94
C GLY A 63 2.68 13.99 7.68
N SER A 64 3.80 14.67 7.42
CA SER A 64 4.73 14.40 6.31
C SER A 64 5.23 12.96 6.20
N ALA A 65 5.01 12.15 7.23
CA ALA A 65 5.33 10.73 7.26
C ALA A 65 4.33 9.85 6.49
N SER A 66 3.08 10.27 6.26
CA SER A 66 2.05 9.42 5.65
C SER A 66 2.43 8.89 4.26
N PRO A 67 2.97 9.69 3.32
CA PRO A 67 3.44 9.18 2.02
C PRO A 67 4.60 8.17 2.13
N LEU A 68 5.44 8.30 3.15
CA LEU A 68 6.51 7.33 3.40
C LEU A 68 5.96 6.00 3.93
N LEU A 69 5.05 6.07 4.90
CA LEU A 69 4.42 4.91 5.51
C LEU A 69 3.56 4.12 4.50
N ALA A 70 2.86 4.83 3.63
CA ALA A 70 2.18 4.31 2.44
C ALA A 70 3.10 3.45 1.57
N ASN A 71 4.27 3.98 1.21
CA ASN A 71 5.25 3.28 0.40
C ASN A 71 5.83 2.04 1.11
N VAL A 72 6.06 2.12 2.42
CA VAL A 72 6.47 0.96 3.22
C VAL A 72 5.39 -0.12 3.18
N TYR A 73 4.12 0.25 3.32
CA TYR A 73 3.02 -0.71 3.27
C TYR A 73 2.94 -1.42 1.91
N LEU A 74 2.92 -0.66 0.81
CA LEU A 74 2.84 -1.20 -0.54
C LEU A 74 4.10 -1.99 -0.93
N HIS A 75 5.25 -1.70 -0.34
CA HIS A 75 6.44 -2.53 -0.51
C HIS A 75 6.19 -3.98 -0.10
N TYR A 76 5.60 -4.21 1.07
CA TYR A 76 5.34 -5.57 1.58
C TYR A 76 4.09 -6.20 0.99
N VAL A 77 3.04 -5.42 0.76
CA VAL A 77 1.77 -5.93 0.25
C VAL A 77 1.86 -6.25 -1.24
N PHE A 78 2.44 -5.33 -2.02
CA PHE A 78 2.50 -5.37 -3.48
C PHE A 78 3.89 -5.70 -4.01
N ASP A 79 4.92 -4.87 -3.78
CA ASP A 79 6.21 -4.98 -4.50
C ASP A 79 6.87 -6.35 -4.34
N LEU A 80 7.02 -6.82 -3.09
CA LEU A 80 7.61 -8.13 -2.82
C LEU A 80 6.73 -9.28 -3.35
N TRP A 81 5.41 -9.11 -3.30
CA TRP A 81 4.48 -10.12 -3.80
C TRP A 81 4.54 -10.22 -5.32
N VAL A 82 4.52 -9.10 -6.06
CA VAL A 82 4.58 -9.11 -7.52
C VAL A 82 5.93 -9.62 -8.03
N GLN A 83 7.03 -9.32 -7.34
CA GLN A 83 8.33 -9.90 -7.66
C GLN A 83 8.31 -11.43 -7.56
N ALA A 84 7.74 -11.98 -6.48
CA ALA A 84 7.59 -13.42 -6.32
C ALA A 84 6.61 -14.02 -7.34
N TRP A 85 5.51 -13.32 -7.64
CA TRP A 85 4.51 -13.75 -8.61
C TRP A 85 5.10 -13.85 -10.01
N ARG A 86 5.85 -12.83 -10.45
CA ARG A 86 6.54 -12.79 -11.75
C ARG A 86 7.48 -13.98 -11.95
N GLN A 87 8.15 -14.43 -10.88
CA GLN A 87 9.08 -15.57 -10.98
C GLN A 87 8.38 -16.94 -11.00
N LYS A 88 7.18 -17.04 -10.41
CA LYS A 88 6.52 -18.34 -10.16
C LYS A 88 5.31 -18.61 -11.04
N ARG A 89 4.67 -17.56 -11.57
CA ARG A 89 3.36 -17.65 -12.23
C ARG A 89 3.35 -17.07 -13.65
N ALA A 90 4.19 -16.08 -13.93
CA ALA A 90 4.19 -15.44 -15.25
C ALA A 90 4.72 -16.39 -16.33
N HIS A 91 4.03 -16.43 -17.46
CA HIS A 91 4.43 -17.23 -18.61
C HIS A 91 5.18 -16.39 -19.66
N GLY A 92 5.05 -15.06 -19.61
CA GLY A 92 5.76 -14.12 -20.47
C GLY A 92 6.25 -12.87 -19.72
N ASP A 93 6.61 -11.85 -20.50
CA ASP A 93 7.12 -10.60 -19.94
C ASP A 93 6.05 -9.85 -19.16
N VAL A 94 6.43 -9.41 -17.95
CA VAL A 94 5.64 -8.56 -17.06
C VAL A 94 6.47 -7.34 -16.70
N ILE A 95 5.92 -6.14 -16.83
CA ILE A 95 6.56 -4.90 -16.36
C ILE A 95 5.64 -4.24 -15.35
N VAL A 96 6.23 -3.79 -14.25
CA VAL A 96 5.52 -3.15 -13.16
C VAL A 96 6.10 -1.76 -12.98
N VAL A 97 5.24 -0.77 -12.98
CA VAL A 97 5.57 0.61 -12.61
C VAL A 97 4.65 0.99 -11.47
N ARG A 98 5.21 1.52 -10.39
CA ARG A 98 4.47 2.04 -9.25
C ARG A 98 4.99 3.41 -8.88
N PHE A 99 4.07 4.36 -8.71
CA PHE A 99 4.34 5.68 -8.19
C PHE A 99 3.37 5.98 -7.05
N ALA A 100 3.87 5.94 -5.81
CA ALA A 100 3.01 5.96 -4.62
C ALA A 100 1.94 4.85 -4.69
N ASP A 101 0.67 5.23 -4.76
CA ASP A 101 -0.52 4.39 -4.89
C ASP A 101 -0.92 4.08 -6.33
N ASP A 102 -0.49 4.88 -7.31
CA ASP A 102 -0.72 4.61 -8.74
C ASP A 102 0.15 3.44 -9.21
N ILE A 103 -0.48 2.37 -9.70
CA ILE A 103 0.20 1.16 -10.16
C ILE A 103 -0.23 0.81 -11.58
N VAL A 104 0.75 0.65 -12.47
CA VAL A 104 0.53 0.15 -13.83
C VAL A 104 1.31 -1.14 -14.04
N VAL A 105 0.63 -2.19 -14.50
CA VAL A 105 1.26 -3.48 -14.81
C VAL A 105 0.99 -3.89 -16.25
N GLY A 106 2.06 -4.03 -17.03
CA GLY A 106 2.02 -4.48 -18.42
C GLY A 106 2.32 -5.97 -18.52
N PHE A 107 1.58 -6.66 -19.40
CA PHE A 107 1.70 -8.10 -19.67
C PHE A 107 1.86 -8.38 -21.17
N GLN A 108 2.62 -9.41 -21.49
CA GLN A 108 2.67 -9.97 -22.84
C GLN A 108 1.39 -10.73 -23.21
N GLY A 109 0.87 -11.55 -22.29
CA GLY A 109 -0.30 -12.41 -22.49
C GLY A 109 -1.54 -11.95 -21.70
N LYS A 110 -2.73 -12.16 -22.28
CA LYS A 110 -4.01 -11.83 -21.62
C LYS A 110 -4.27 -12.69 -20.38
N ALA A 111 -3.94 -13.99 -20.47
CA ALA A 111 -4.17 -14.94 -19.40
C ALA A 111 -3.40 -14.55 -18.12
N ASP A 112 -2.15 -14.13 -18.26
CA ASP A 112 -1.34 -13.64 -17.14
C ASP A 112 -1.96 -12.37 -16.52
N ALA A 113 -2.50 -11.45 -17.32
CA ALA A 113 -3.17 -10.25 -16.82
C ALA A 113 -4.45 -10.58 -16.04
N GLU A 114 -5.32 -11.45 -16.58
CA GLU A 114 -6.55 -11.87 -15.91
C GLU A 114 -6.26 -12.62 -14.61
N GLN A 115 -5.30 -13.54 -14.64
CA GLN A 115 -4.85 -14.28 -13.45
C GLN A 115 -4.26 -13.32 -12.40
N PHE A 116 -3.39 -12.41 -12.82
CA PHE A 116 -2.77 -11.44 -11.94
C PHE A 116 -3.81 -10.57 -11.24
N ARG A 117 -4.80 -10.04 -11.98
CA ARG A 117 -5.86 -9.21 -11.39
C ARG A 117 -6.65 -9.98 -10.32
N ALA A 118 -7.01 -11.23 -10.59
CA ALA A 118 -7.75 -12.06 -9.64
C ALA A 118 -6.93 -12.35 -8.37
N GLU A 119 -5.67 -12.76 -8.52
CA GLU A 119 -4.81 -13.07 -7.37
C GLU A 119 -4.41 -11.81 -6.59
N LEU A 120 -4.20 -10.68 -7.28
CA LEU A 120 -3.90 -9.40 -6.65
C LEU A 120 -5.08 -8.91 -5.82
N THR A 121 -6.31 -9.03 -6.33
CA THR A 121 -7.52 -8.65 -5.58
C THR A 121 -7.59 -9.41 -4.26
N GLU A 122 -7.35 -10.72 -4.29
CA GLU A 122 -7.33 -11.57 -3.10
C GLU A 122 -6.14 -11.24 -2.18
N ARG A 123 -4.98 -10.92 -2.74
CA ARG A 123 -3.81 -10.46 -1.98
C ARG A 123 -4.14 -9.17 -1.22
N MET A 124 -4.71 -8.17 -1.88
CA MET A 124 -5.03 -6.86 -1.29
C MET A 124 -6.03 -6.97 -0.15
N ARG A 125 -7.08 -7.80 -0.31
CA ARG A 125 -8.08 -8.03 0.75
C ARG A 125 -7.49 -8.54 2.06
N LYS A 126 -6.44 -9.37 1.99
CA LYS A 126 -5.75 -9.88 3.20
C LYS A 126 -5.07 -8.78 4.02
N PHE A 127 -4.84 -7.63 3.42
CA PHE A 127 -4.23 -6.46 4.04
C PHE A 127 -5.21 -5.27 4.10
N ASN A 128 -6.52 -5.55 4.11
CA ASN A 128 -7.60 -4.56 4.19
C ASN A 128 -7.58 -3.49 3.08
N LEU A 129 -7.00 -3.81 1.92
CA LEU A 129 -7.03 -2.94 0.75
C LEU A 129 -8.06 -3.43 -0.27
N GLU A 130 -8.71 -2.47 -0.93
CA GLU A 130 -9.65 -2.73 -2.02
C GLU A 130 -9.14 -2.05 -3.30
N LEU A 131 -9.12 -2.80 -4.40
CA LEU A 131 -8.88 -2.23 -5.72
C LEU A 131 -10.13 -1.51 -6.21
N HIS A 132 -9.94 -0.41 -6.92
CA HIS A 132 -11.02 0.24 -7.65
C HIS A 132 -11.54 -0.70 -8.75
N PRO A 133 -12.88 -0.78 -8.95
CA PRO A 133 -13.49 -1.67 -9.95
C PRO A 133 -13.02 -1.42 -11.38
#